data_AF-A0A4Q9BDR8-F1
#
_entry.id   AF-A0A4Q9BDR8-F1
#
_cell.length_a   1.000
_cell.length_b   1.000
_cell.length_c   1.000
_cell.angle_alpha   90.00
_cell.angle_beta   90.00
_cell.angle_gamma   90.00
#
_symmetry.space_group_name_H-M   'P 1'
#
loop_
_entity.id
_entity.type
_entity.pdbx_description
1 polymer ?
#
loop_
_entity_poly.entity_id
_entity_poly.type
_entity_poly.pdbx_seq_one_letter_code
_entity_poly.pdbx_strand_id
1 'polypeptide(L)'
;MKAYFQAIWDGIQSTRKGMALTWKHAWAARNQRSIQNIQDPDYFNQKAGIVTLQYPQQQIPTPVNGRYQLHNEMDDCIVCDKCVKVCPVDCIEIDPIKATGLVGTASDGSPIRLYAAKFDIDMSKCCFCGLCTTVCPTECLTMTSEYDFSVFDVKEHNFEFANLTPEQAAEKRALYEQFVAEKEAAKEAAKEAAKTAEPTTEAPTTESTEEKPATPKPAFKPAFKPSFKPKPKPDAE
;
A
#
# COMPACT_ATOMS: atom_id res chain seq x y z
N MET A 1 -16.98 72.54 11.65
CA MET A 1 -16.60 72.54 10.22
C MET A 1 -15.22 71.94 9.97
N LYS A 2 -14.14 72.35 10.65
CA LYS A 2 -12.77 71.83 10.40
C LYS A 2 -12.62 70.30 10.53
N ALA A 3 -13.21 69.69 11.56
CA ALA A 3 -13.18 68.23 11.76
C ALA A 3 -13.93 67.43 10.68
N TYR A 4 -15.02 67.98 10.12
CA TYR A 4 -15.78 67.36 9.03
C TYR A 4 -14.95 67.29 7.74
N PHE A 5 -14.28 68.39 7.39
CA PHE A 5 -13.40 68.41 6.22
C PHE A 5 -12.14 67.54 6.38
N GLN A 6 -11.61 67.41 7.60
CA GLN A 6 -10.53 66.45 7.90
C GLN A 6 -10.97 65.00 7.66
N ALA A 7 -12.16 64.62 8.14
CA ALA A 7 -12.69 63.27 7.91
C ALA A 7 -12.94 62.96 6.42
N ILE A 8 -13.42 63.95 5.65
CA ILE A 8 -13.56 63.82 4.19
C ILE A 8 -12.19 63.62 3.53
N TRP A 9 -11.18 64.40 3.94
CA TRP A 9 -9.83 64.28 3.40
C TRP A 9 -9.22 62.91 3.70
N ASP A 10 -9.39 62.40 4.91
CA ASP A 10 -8.93 61.07 5.30
C ASP A 10 -9.60 59.97 4.48
N GLY A 11 -10.92 60.10 4.20
CA GLY A 11 -11.66 59.19 3.32
C GLY A 11 -11.19 59.23 1.87
N ILE A 12 -10.92 60.42 1.32
CA ILE A 12 -10.35 60.57 -0.02
C ILE A 12 -8.94 59.97 -0.07
N GLN A 13 -8.12 60.22 0.95
CA GLN A 13 -6.77 59.70 1.03
C GLN A 13 -6.73 58.17 1.13
N SER A 14 -7.62 57.56 1.92
CA SER A 14 -7.73 56.11 2.04
C SER A 14 -8.19 55.47 0.73
N THR A 15 -9.21 56.06 0.09
CA THR A 15 -9.72 55.60 -1.21
C THR A 15 -8.66 55.69 -2.30
N ARG A 16 -7.92 56.81 -2.35
CA ARG A 16 -6.79 56.99 -3.29
C ARG A 16 -5.70 55.94 -3.07
N LYS A 17 -5.32 55.66 -1.81
CA LYS A 17 -4.34 54.61 -1.50
C LYS A 17 -4.83 53.23 -1.92
N GLY A 18 -6.09 52.90 -1.65
CA GLY A 18 -6.72 51.65 -2.08
C GLY A 18 -6.72 51.49 -3.60
N MET A 19 -7.17 52.51 -4.33
CA MET A 19 -7.20 52.49 -5.78
C MET A 19 -5.79 52.40 -6.41
N ALA A 20 -4.80 53.08 -5.83
CA ALA A 20 -3.41 52.96 -6.27
C ALA A 20 -2.84 51.55 -6.05
N LEU A 21 -3.19 50.90 -4.94
CA LEU A 21 -2.81 49.51 -4.67
C LEU A 21 -3.47 48.56 -5.67
N THR A 22 -4.77 48.71 -5.91
CA THR A 22 -5.51 47.93 -6.92
C THR A 22 -4.89 48.11 -8.31
N TRP A 23 -4.55 49.35 -8.69
CA TRP A 23 -3.91 49.63 -9.97
C TRP A 23 -2.53 48.97 -10.09
N LYS A 24 -1.74 48.97 -9.01
CA LYS A 24 -0.45 48.26 -8.96
C LYS A 24 -0.63 46.75 -9.21
N HIS A 25 -1.63 46.12 -8.58
CA HIS A 25 -1.92 44.70 -8.80
C HIS A 25 -2.45 44.44 -10.22
N ALA A 26 -3.34 45.29 -10.74
CA ALA A 26 -3.87 45.16 -12.10
C ALA A 26 -2.77 45.31 -13.17
N TRP A 27 -1.84 46.24 -12.98
CA TRP A 27 -0.69 46.38 -13.88
C TRP A 27 0.27 45.21 -13.78
N ALA A 28 0.57 44.73 -12.57
CA ALA A 28 1.42 43.56 -12.35
C ALA A 28 0.82 42.28 -12.95
N ALA A 29 -0.52 42.17 -12.99
CA ALA A 29 -1.25 41.04 -13.58
C ALA A 29 -1.14 40.94 -15.12
N ARG A 30 -0.47 41.88 -15.79
CA ARG A 30 -0.15 41.73 -17.23
C ARG A 30 0.95 40.72 -17.51
N ASN A 31 1.74 40.39 -16.49
CA ASN A 31 2.75 39.35 -16.56
C ASN A 31 2.23 38.08 -15.90
N GLN A 32 2.74 36.92 -16.33
CA GLN A 32 2.45 35.63 -15.72
C GLN A 32 3.63 35.20 -14.84
N ARG A 33 3.32 34.52 -13.73
CA ARG A 33 4.31 33.81 -12.90
C ARG A 33 4.79 32.53 -13.57
N SER A 34 6.00 32.09 -13.24
CA SER A 34 6.47 30.78 -13.71
C SER A 34 5.80 29.68 -12.90
N ILE A 35 5.46 28.58 -13.58
CA ILE A 35 4.81 27.43 -12.95
C ILE A 35 5.91 26.61 -12.29
N GLN A 36 5.96 26.63 -10.97
CA GLN A 36 6.94 25.91 -10.15
C GLN A 36 6.24 25.14 -9.05
N ASN A 37 6.90 24.11 -8.52
CA ASN A 37 6.39 23.38 -7.37
C ASN A 37 6.50 24.29 -6.13
N ILE A 38 5.61 24.11 -5.15
CA ILE A 38 5.67 24.87 -3.90
C ILE A 38 6.93 24.59 -3.07
N GLN A 39 7.58 23.45 -3.32
CA GLN A 39 8.84 23.06 -2.69
C GLN A 39 10.06 23.79 -3.31
N ASP A 40 9.91 24.45 -4.45
CA ASP A 40 11.01 25.19 -5.07
C ASP A 40 11.40 26.42 -4.23
N PRO A 41 12.70 26.66 -3.97
CA PRO A 41 13.16 27.81 -3.17
C PRO A 41 12.68 29.17 -3.71
N ASP A 42 12.47 29.25 -5.02
CA ASP A 42 12.06 30.47 -5.72
C ASP A 42 10.55 30.69 -5.76
N TYR A 43 9.74 29.73 -5.29
CA TYR A 43 8.27 29.83 -5.34
C TYR A 43 7.75 31.11 -4.66
N PHE A 44 8.26 31.42 -3.46
CA PHE A 44 7.85 32.61 -2.69
C PHE A 44 8.53 33.92 -3.15
N ASN A 45 9.57 33.83 -4.00
CA ASN A 45 10.26 35.00 -4.54
C ASN A 45 9.47 35.69 -5.67
N GLN A 46 8.50 34.98 -6.26
CA GLN A 46 7.64 35.47 -7.33
C GLN A 46 6.55 36.42 -6.80
N LYS A 47 6.89 37.69 -6.56
CA LYS A 47 5.98 38.68 -5.94
C LYS A 47 4.99 39.33 -6.94
N ALA A 48 5.25 39.26 -8.24
CA ALA A 48 4.48 39.93 -9.29
C ALA A 48 3.92 38.92 -10.31
N GLY A 49 2.86 39.31 -11.03
CA GLY A 49 2.18 38.46 -12.01
C GLY A 49 0.93 37.76 -11.50
N ILE A 50 0.15 37.22 -12.43
CA ILE A 50 -1.04 36.41 -12.14
C ILE A 50 -0.65 35.16 -11.33
N VAL A 51 -1.41 34.90 -10.27
CA VAL A 51 -1.20 33.74 -9.36
C VAL A 51 -1.94 32.50 -9.85
N THR A 52 -3.02 32.67 -10.59
CA THR A 52 -3.87 31.57 -11.09
C THR A 52 -3.20 30.84 -12.24
N LEU A 53 -3.48 29.55 -12.38
CA LEU A 53 -3.07 28.71 -13.50
C LEU A 53 -4.28 28.37 -14.34
N GLN A 54 -4.13 28.35 -15.66
CA GLN A 54 -5.20 27.97 -16.58
C GLN A 54 -5.15 26.47 -16.87
N TYR A 55 -5.71 25.67 -15.96
CA TYR A 55 -5.95 24.25 -16.21
C TYR A 55 -6.98 24.10 -17.35
N PRO A 56 -6.82 23.19 -18.32
CA PRO A 56 -5.82 22.10 -18.41
C PRO A 56 -4.52 22.45 -19.17
N GLN A 57 -4.43 23.64 -19.77
CA GLN A 57 -3.29 24.03 -20.61
C GLN A 57 -2.01 24.25 -19.81
N GLN A 58 -2.15 24.59 -18.53
CA GLN A 58 -1.09 24.83 -17.58
C GLN A 58 -1.32 23.95 -16.34
N GLN A 59 -0.30 23.19 -15.93
CA GLN A 59 -0.37 22.25 -14.83
C GLN A 59 0.81 22.44 -13.86
N ILE A 60 0.55 22.27 -12.57
CA ILE A 60 1.60 22.28 -11.55
C ILE A 60 2.31 20.91 -11.62
N PRO A 61 3.65 20.87 -11.58
CA PRO A 61 4.35 19.61 -11.42
C PRO A 61 3.92 18.93 -10.12
N THR A 62 3.42 17.70 -10.22
CA THR A 62 3.00 16.92 -9.06
C THR A 62 4.17 16.64 -8.13
N PRO A 63 3.98 16.72 -6.81
CA PRO A 63 5.04 16.42 -5.85
C PRO A 63 5.40 14.93 -5.91
N VAL A 64 6.67 14.61 -5.68
CA VAL A 64 7.19 13.22 -5.74
C VAL A 64 6.51 12.31 -4.70
N ASN A 65 6.14 12.86 -3.55
CA ASN A 65 5.42 12.18 -2.48
C ASN A 65 3.89 12.39 -2.55
N GLY A 66 3.38 12.76 -3.73
CA GLY A 66 1.96 12.89 -3.98
C GLY A 66 1.22 11.57 -3.76
N ARG A 67 0.02 11.65 -3.20
CA ARG A 67 -0.88 10.50 -3.03
C ARG A 67 -2.06 10.70 -3.97
N TYR A 68 -2.00 10.07 -5.13
CA TYR A 68 -3.04 10.14 -6.16
C TYR A 68 -3.51 8.73 -6.53
N GLN A 69 -3.67 8.40 -7.81
CA GLN A 69 -4.16 7.10 -8.23
C GLN A 69 -3.25 5.96 -7.74
N LEU A 70 -3.88 4.89 -7.23
CA LEU A 70 -3.17 3.67 -6.85
C LEU A 70 -2.90 2.82 -8.09
N HIS A 71 -1.68 2.31 -8.20
CA HIS A 71 -1.26 1.36 -9.21
C HIS A 71 -0.67 0.13 -8.53
N ASN A 72 -0.95 -1.05 -9.07
CA ASN A 72 -0.44 -2.30 -8.56
C ASN A 72 0.30 -3.05 -9.66
N GLU A 73 1.58 -3.32 -9.42
CA GLU A 73 2.39 -4.19 -10.28
C GLU A 73 2.21 -5.63 -9.85
N MET A 74 1.47 -6.38 -10.65
CA MET A 74 0.97 -7.69 -10.22
C MET A 74 2.01 -8.80 -10.28
N ASP A 75 3.06 -8.61 -11.06
CA ASP A 75 4.19 -9.53 -11.13
C ASP A 75 4.93 -9.61 -9.79
N ASP A 76 4.85 -8.55 -8.96
CA ASP A 76 5.47 -8.48 -7.63
C ASP A 76 4.49 -8.72 -6.47
N CYS A 77 3.20 -8.93 -6.77
CA CYS A 77 2.19 -9.17 -5.76
C CYS A 77 2.21 -10.63 -5.27
N ILE A 78 2.57 -10.82 -4.00
CA ILE A 78 2.56 -12.15 -3.33
C ILE A 78 1.19 -12.52 -2.72
N VAL A 79 0.15 -11.70 -2.92
CA VAL A 79 -1.22 -11.94 -2.44
C VAL A 79 -1.28 -12.17 -0.92
N CYS A 80 -0.65 -11.29 -0.13
CA CYS A 80 -0.52 -11.44 1.33
C CYS A 80 -1.67 -10.85 2.16
N ASP A 81 -2.65 -10.21 1.52
CA ASP A 81 -3.82 -9.54 2.12
C ASP A 81 -3.53 -8.46 3.17
N LYS A 82 -2.30 -7.94 3.24
CA LYS A 82 -1.95 -6.86 4.17
C LYS A 82 -2.61 -5.54 3.78
N CYS A 83 -2.69 -5.24 2.49
CA CYS A 83 -3.32 -4.03 1.97
C CYS A 83 -4.83 -3.98 2.26
N VAL A 84 -5.52 -5.12 2.17
CA VAL A 84 -6.94 -5.24 2.54
C VAL A 84 -7.13 -4.98 4.03
N LYS A 85 -6.37 -5.68 4.88
CA LYS A 85 -6.50 -5.59 6.35
C LYS A 85 -6.16 -4.22 6.94
N VAL A 86 -5.27 -3.46 6.29
CA VAL A 86 -4.89 -2.11 6.77
C VAL A 86 -5.85 -1.03 6.25
N CYS A 87 -6.66 -1.34 5.24
CA CYS A 87 -7.49 -0.34 4.59
C CYS A 87 -8.58 0.16 5.57
N PRO A 88 -8.68 1.46 5.84
CA PRO A 88 -9.69 1.98 6.77
C PRO A 88 -11.11 1.98 6.20
N VAL A 89 -11.25 1.78 4.88
CA VAL A 89 -12.50 1.88 4.12
C VAL A 89 -12.82 0.60 3.33
N ASP A 90 -12.01 -0.46 3.51
CA ASP A 90 -12.17 -1.75 2.81
C ASP A 90 -12.38 -1.63 1.29
N CYS A 91 -11.62 -0.74 0.63
CA CYS A 91 -11.76 -0.48 -0.81
C CYS A 91 -11.00 -1.46 -1.73
N ILE A 92 -10.27 -2.43 -1.18
CA ILE A 92 -9.47 -3.40 -1.95
C ILE A 92 -10.09 -4.77 -1.76
N GLU A 93 -10.44 -5.43 -2.85
CA GLU A 93 -10.95 -6.80 -2.85
C GLU A 93 -9.92 -7.75 -3.48
N ILE A 94 -9.52 -8.78 -2.73
CA ILE A 94 -8.57 -9.79 -3.19
C ILE A 94 -9.19 -11.17 -2.98
N ASP A 95 -9.11 -12.03 -4.01
CA ASP A 95 -9.50 -13.44 -3.92
C ASP A 95 -8.28 -14.35 -4.17
N PRO A 96 -7.65 -14.90 -3.10
CA PRO A 96 -6.45 -15.72 -3.22
C PRO A 96 -6.75 -17.18 -3.53
N ILE A 97 -6.12 -17.73 -4.57
CA ILE A 97 -6.10 -19.17 -4.87
C ILE A 97 -4.74 -19.74 -4.50
N LYS A 98 -4.73 -20.85 -3.76
CA LYS A 98 -3.48 -21.56 -3.42
C LYS A 98 -2.90 -22.26 -4.64
N ALA A 99 -1.63 -22.04 -4.94
CA ALA A 99 -0.93 -22.77 -5.98
C ALA A 99 -0.46 -24.15 -5.48
N THR A 100 -0.38 -25.12 -6.38
CA THR A 100 0.18 -26.46 -6.11
C THR A 100 1.72 -26.43 -6.02
N GLY A 101 2.35 -25.40 -6.59
CA GLY A 101 3.81 -25.20 -6.62
C GLY A 101 4.21 -23.72 -6.50
N LEU A 102 5.43 -23.40 -6.91
CA LEU A 102 5.93 -22.03 -7.01
C LEU A 102 5.48 -21.44 -8.36
N VAL A 103 4.78 -20.32 -8.32
CA VAL A 103 4.21 -19.66 -9.52
C VAL A 103 5.25 -18.79 -10.20
N GLY A 104 6.00 -18.04 -9.39
CA GLY A 104 6.99 -17.07 -9.83
C GLY A 104 7.80 -16.56 -8.64
N THR A 105 8.68 -15.62 -8.93
CA THR A 105 9.49 -14.92 -7.92
C THR A 105 9.35 -13.44 -8.18
N ALA A 106 9.00 -12.67 -7.14
CA ALA A 106 8.94 -11.21 -7.24
C ALA A 106 10.35 -10.62 -7.44
N SER A 107 10.44 -9.36 -7.84
CA SER A 107 11.67 -8.57 -7.99
C SER A 107 12.57 -8.62 -6.75
N ASP A 108 11.96 -8.67 -5.55
CA ASP A 108 12.67 -8.79 -4.26
C ASP A 108 13.17 -10.21 -3.93
N GLY A 109 12.98 -11.18 -4.83
CA GLY A 109 13.33 -12.58 -4.61
C GLY A 109 12.30 -13.36 -3.77
N SER A 110 11.17 -12.75 -3.43
CA SER A 110 10.14 -13.41 -2.63
C SER A 110 9.35 -14.44 -3.46
N PRO A 111 9.07 -15.63 -2.91
CA PRO A 111 8.40 -16.70 -3.66
C PRO A 111 6.90 -16.44 -3.76
N ILE A 112 6.37 -16.39 -4.98
CA ILE A 112 4.93 -16.27 -5.23
C ILE A 112 4.34 -17.69 -5.24
N ARG A 113 3.45 -17.96 -4.28
CA ARG A 113 2.81 -19.28 -4.06
C ARG A 113 1.28 -19.22 -4.13
N LEU A 114 0.74 -18.04 -4.39
CA LEU A 114 -0.68 -17.77 -4.47
C LEU A 114 -0.94 -17.11 -5.81
N TYR A 115 -2.10 -17.42 -6.38
CA TYR A 115 -2.63 -16.69 -7.52
C TYR A 115 -3.67 -15.69 -7.02
N ALA A 116 -3.69 -14.48 -7.59
CA ALA A 116 -4.77 -13.53 -7.40
C ALA A 116 -5.85 -13.79 -8.45
N ALA A 117 -6.98 -14.37 -8.05
CA ALA A 117 -8.13 -14.56 -8.94
C ALA A 117 -8.84 -13.25 -9.24
N LYS A 118 -8.87 -12.38 -8.23
CA LYS A 118 -9.45 -11.04 -8.27
C LYS A 118 -8.52 -10.12 -7.49
N PHE A 119 -8.25 -8.94 -8.04
CA PHE A 119 -7.54 -7.87 -7.35
C PHE A 119 -8.14 -6.55 -7.84
N ASP A 120 -9.11 -6.06 -7.10
CA ASP A 120 -9.89 -4.89 -7.49
C ASP A 120 -9.66 -3.77 -6.47
N ILE A 121 -9.42 -2.56 -6.96
CA ILE A 121 -9.35 -1.37 -6.14
C ILE A 121 -10.47 -0.42 -6.54
N ASP A 122 -11.42 -0.24 -5.62
CA ASP A 122 -12.50 0.72 -5.78
C ASP A 122 -11.99 2.12 -5.41
N MET A 123 -11.63 2.92 -6.42
CA MET A 123 -11.12 4.28 -6.20
C MET A 123 -12.22 5.22 -5.70
N SER A 124 -13.50 4.84 -5.79
CA SER A 124 -14.61 5.69 -5.33
C SER A 124 -14.76 5.65 -3.82
N LYS A 125 -14.31 4.54 -3.21
CA LYS A 125 -14.22 4.37 -1.76
C LYS A 125 -12.86 4.82 -1.20
N CYS A 126 -11.81 4.76 -2.01
CA CYS A 126 -10.45 5.08 -1.58
C CYS A 126 -10.32 6.52 -1.05
N CYS A 127 -9.71 6.67 0.13
CA CYS A 127 -9.41 7.98 0.74
C CYS A 127 -7.95 8.43 0.54
N PHE A 128 -7.19 7.75 -0.32
CA PHE A 128 -5.79 8.07 -0.67
C PHE A 128 -4.86 8.22 0.54
N CYS A 129 -5.09 7.41 1.59
CA CYS A 129 -4.30 7.47 2.82
C CYS A 129 -2.84 7.01 2.66
N GLY A 130 -2.57 6.09 1.71
CA GLY A 130 -1.24 5.51 1.49
C GLY A 130 -0.85 4.40 2.46
N LEU A 131 -1.75 3.92 3.32
CA LEU A 131 -1.42 2.84 4.26
C LEU A 131 -1.12 1.53 3.54
N CYS A 132 -1.86 1.23 2.47
CA CYS A 132 -1.67 0.02 1.66
C CYS A 132 -0.28 -0.06 1.01
N THR A 133 0.28 1.06 0.55
CA THR A 133 1.64 1.10 -0.01
C THR A 133 2.70 0.93 1.08
N THR A 134 2.51 1.55 2.25
CA THR A 134 3.47 1.46 3.37
C THR A 134 3.58 0.06 3.99
N VAL A 135 2.51 -0.74 3.97
CA VAL A 135 2.52 -2.10 4.53
C VAL A 135 2.87 -3.17 3.52
N CYS A 136 2.97 -2.81 2.23
CA CYS A 136 3.27 -3.76 1.17
C CYS A 136 4.72 -4.26 1.34
N PRO A 137 4.94 -5.57 1.56
CA PRO A 137 6.28 -6.09 1.81
C PRO A 137 7.15 -6.17 0.55
N THR A 138 6.54 -6.18 -0.63
CA THR A 138 7.19 -6.27 -1.95
C THR A 138 7.11 -4.96 -2.73
N GLU A 139 6.62 -3.89 -2.09
CA GLU A 139 6.44 -2.56 -2.70
C GLU A 139 5.65 -2.55 -4.04
N CYS A 140 4.89 -3.61 -4.33
CA CYS A 140 4.16 -3.76 -5.60
C CYS A 140 3.02 -2.73 -5.77
N LEU A 141 2.51 -2.19 -4.66
CA LEU A 141 1.45 -1.21 -4.64
C LEU A 141 2.06 0.19 -4.49
N THR A 142 1.83 1.06 -5.47
CA THR A 142 2.41 2.40 -5.53
C THR A 142 1.35 3.47 -5.77
N MET A 143 1.64 4.70 -5.37
CA MET A 143 0.83 5.88 -5.69
C MET A 143 1.45 6.54 -6.93
N THR A 144 0.68 6.69 -8.00
CA THR A 144 1.12 7.40 -9.19
C THR A 144 0.93 8.91 -9.01
N SER A 145 1.42 9.67 -9.98
CA SER A 145 1.22 11.12 -10.07
C SER A 145 -0.06 11.51 -10.81
N GLU A 146 -0.87 10.53 -11.22
CA GLU A 146 -2.07 10.75 -12.02
C GLU A 146 -3.24 11.13 -11.11
N TYR A 147 -3.74 12.36 -11.25
CA TYR A 147 -4.87 12.88 -10.48
C TYR A 147 -6.15 13.06 -11.31
N ASP A 148 -6.03 13.01 -12.63
CA ASP A 148 -7.13 13.23 -13.58
C ASP A 148 -7.67 11.89 -14.13
N PHE A 149 -8.21 11.04 -13.26
CA PHE A 149 -8.78 9.73 -13.62
C PHE A 149 -10.30 9.68 -13.42
N SER A 150 -10.98 10.81 -13.68
CA SER A 150 -12.43 10.92 -13.56
C SER A 150 -13.17 10.08 -14.61
N VAL A 151 -14.23 9.41 -14.19
CA VAL A 151 -15.11 8.58 -15.04
C VAL A 151 -16.55 9.07 -14.98
N PHE A 152 -17.38 8.68 -15.96
CA PHE A 152 -18.80 9.08 -16.00
C PHE A 152 -19.71 8.18 -15.16
N ASP A 153 -19.45 6.86 -15.15
CA ASP A 153 -20.14 5.91 -14.28
C ASP A 153 -19.22 5.52 -13.11
N VAL A 154 -19.78 5.48 -11.89
CA VAL A 154 -19.08 5.07 -10.68
C VAL A 154 -18.54 3.64 -10.80
N LYS A 155 -19.21 2.77 -11.55
CA LYS A 155 -18.77 1.38 -11.76
C LYS A 155 -17.43 1.29 -12.50
N GLU A 156 -17.14 2.25 -13.37
CA GLU A 156 -15.88 2.34 -14.11
C GLU A 156 -14.72 2.82 -13.22
N HIS A 157 -15.01 3.25 -11.99
CA HIS A 157 -14.01 3.67 -11.01
C HIS A 157 -13.49 2.51 -10.15
N ASN A 158 -13.87 1.27 -10.48
CA ASN A 158 -13.26 0.06 -9.97
C ASN A 158 -12.13 -0.37 -10.91
N PHE A 159 -10.90 -0.36 -10.41
CA PHE A 159 -9.71 -0.70 -11.20
C PHE A 159 -9.32 -2.17 -10.95
N GLU A 160 -9.36 -2.95 -12.01
CA GLU A 160 -9.04 -4.38 -11.98
C GLU A 160 -7.55 -4.58 -12.30
N PHE A 161 -6.84 -5.27 -11.41
CA PHE A 161 -5.44 -5.65 -11.54
C PHE A 161 -5.28 -7.18 -11.46
N ALA A 162 -6.30 -7.99 -11.77
CA ALA A 162 -6.12 -9.44 -11.69
C ALA A 162 -5.21 -9.98 -12.83
N ASN A 163 -4.33 -10.93 -12.52
CA ASN A 163 -3.49 -11.61 -13.53
C ASN A 163 -4.19 -12.78 -14.23
N LEU A 164 -5.35 -13.21 -13.73
CA LEU A 164 -6.09 -14.36 -14.24
C LEU A 164 -7.46 -13.93 -14.73
N THR A 165 -7.90 -14.52 -15.85
CA THR A 165 -9.30 -14.43 -16.23
C THR A 165 -10.18 -15.24 -15.26
N PRO A 166 -11.49 -14.94 -15.15
CA PRO A 166 -12.39 -15.70 -14.28
C PRO A 166 -12.40 -17.21 -14.58
N GLU A 167 -12.26 -17.59 -15.86
CA GLU A 167 -12.20 -18.98 -16.31
C GLU A 167 -10.91 -19.65 -15.82
N GLN A 168 -9.76 -19.01 -16.02
CA GLN A 168 -8.47 -19.52 -15.54
C GLN A 168 -8.45 -19.63 -14.01
N ALA A 169 -9.06 -18.68 -13.31
CA ALA A 169 -9.21 -18.76 -11.87
C ALA A 169 -10.03 -19.99 -11.44
N ALA A 170 -11.12 -20.32 -12.13
CA ALA A 170 -11.91 -21.52 -11.85
C ALA A 170 -11.12 -22.81 -12.11
N GLU A 171 -10.37 -22.88 -13.21
CA GLU A 171 -9.49 -24.02 -13.50
C GLU A 171 -8.42 -24.21 -12.42
N LYS A 172 -7.78 -23.12 -11.97
CA LYS A 172 -6.76 -23.18 -10.90
C LYS A 172 -7.36 -23.62 -9.55
N ARG A 173 -8.60 -23.23 -9.24
CA ARG A 173 -9.32 -23.74 -8.06
C ARG A 173 -9.58 -25.23 -8.16
N ALA A 174 -10.10 -25.70 -9.29
CA ALA A 174 -10.36 -27.12 -9.53
C ALA A 174 -9.08 -27.97 -9.45
N LEU A 175 -7.96 -27.47 -10.02
CA LEU A 175 -6.65 -28.12 -9.92
C LEU A 175 -6.15 -28.20 -8.47
N TYR A 176 -6.37 -27.15 -7.67
CA TYR A 176 -6.01 -27.17 -6.26
C TYR A 176 -6.87 -28.18 -5.46
N GLU A 177 -8.17 -28.25 -5.73
CA GLU A 177 -9.07 -29.22 -5.11
C GLU A 177 -8.68 -30.67 -5.44
N GLN A 178 -8.36 -30.97 -6.71
CA GLN A 178 -7.84 -32.27 -7.13
C GLN A 178 -6.56 -32.64 -6.38
N PHE A 179 -5.61 -31.70 -6.28
CA PHE A 179 -4.36 -31.91 -5.55
C PHE A 179 -4.56 -32.16 -4.06
N VAL A 180 -5.54 -31.49 -3.44
CA VAL A 180 -5.90 -31.73 -2.03
C VAL A 180 -6.50 -33.12 -1.87
N ALA A 181 -7.44 -33.51 -2.73
CA ALA A 181 -8.08 -34.83 -2.70
C ALA A 181 -7.06 -35.97 -2.90
N GLU A 182 -6.13 -35.83 -3.85
CA GLU A 182 -5.04 -36.80 -4.05
C GLU A 182 -4.12 -36.90 -2.83
N LYS A 183 -3.79 -35.77 -2.20
CA LYS A 183 -2.96 -35.77 -0.98
C LYS A 183 -3.69 -36.35 0.23
N GLU A 184 -4.99 -36.17 0.33
CA GLU A 184 -5.81 -36.78 1.39
C GLU A 184 -5.93 -38.28 1.18
N ALA A 185 -6.25 -38.73 -0.04
CA ALA A 185 -6.26 -40.14 -0.41
C ALA A 185 -4.89 -40.81 -0.18
N ALA A 186 -3.78 -40.15 -0.51
CA ALA A 186 -2.43 -40.66 -0.25
C ALA A 186 -2.11 -40.74 1.26
N LYS A 187 -2.59 -39.78 2.07
CA LYS A 187 -2.45 -39.84 3.53
C LYS A 187 -3.29 -40.97 4.14
N GLU A 188 -4.48 -41.21 3.61
CA GLU A 188 -5.35 -42.31 4.05
C GLU A 188 -4.74 -43.67 3.67
N ALA A 189 -4.28 -43.82 2.43
CA ALA A 189 -3.56 -45.01 1.98
C ALA A 189 -2.28 -45.27 2.80
N ALA A 190 -1.53 -44.22 3.16
CA ALA A 190 -0.35 -44.34 4.02
C ALA A 190 -0.71 -44.72 5.47
N LYS A 191 -1.86 -44.23 5.99
CA LYS A 191 -2.38 -44.63 7.31
C LYS A 191 -2.88 -46.07 7.30
N GLU A 192 -3.46 -46.55 6.21
CA GLU A 192 -3.84 -47.95 6.05
C GLU A 192 -2.63 -48.86 5.92
N ALA A 193 -1.64 -48.50 5.09
CA ALA A 193 -0.39 -49.26 4.97
C ALA A 193 0.41 -49.34 6.29
N ALA A 194 0.37 -48.29 7.12
CA ALA A 194 0.96 -48.31 8.45
C ALA A 194 0.18 -49.18 9.45
N LYS A 195 -1.12 -49.45 9.22
CA LYS A 195 -1.93 -50.37 10.03
C LYS A 195 -1.77 -51.83 9.63
N THR A 196 -1.38 -52.13 8.39
CA THR A 196 -1.18 -53.51 7.90
C THR A 196 0.23 -54.06 8.16
N ALA A 197 1.12 -53.29 8.80
CA ALA A 197 2.48 -53.69 9.12
C ALA A 197 2.69 -53.92 10.64
N GLU A 198 1.97 -54.89 11.22
CA GLU A 198 2.40 -55.60 12.43
C GLU A 198 2.51 -57.10 12.10
N PRO A 199 3.70 -57.73 12.23
CA PRO A 199 3.83 -59.17 12.07
C PRO A 199 3.56 -59.88 13.40
N THR A 200 2.67 -60.87 13.36
CA THR A 200 2.51 -61.87 14.42
C THR A 200 3.56 -62.96 14.24
N THR A 201 4.30 -63.29 15.30
CA THR A 201 4.64 -64.69 15.66
C THR A 201 5.11 -64.77 17.12
N GLU A 202 4.22 -65.37 17.92
CA GLU A 202 4.45 -66.25 19.10
C GLU A 202 5.08 -65.73 20.41
N ALA A 203 4.31 -65.92 21.49
CA ALA A 203 4.70 -66.01 22.91
C ALA A 203 4.55 -67.49 23.37
N PRO A 204 5.00 -67.98 24.56
CA PRO A 204 5.24 -67.25 25.83
C PRO A 204 6.35 -67.77 26.79
N THR A 205 6.70 -66.97 27.82
CA THR A 205 6.88 -67.28 29.28
C THR A 205 7.67 -66.13 29.95
N THR A 206 6.97 -65.14 30.53
CA THR A 206 6.76 -64.92 31.99
C THR A 206 8.02 -64.83 32.85
N GLU A 207 8.45 -63.61 33.20
CA GLU A 207 8.36 -63.06 34.56
C GLU A 207 8.75 -61.56 34.58
N SER A 208 7.97 -60.80 35.34
CA SER A 208 8.09 -59.39 35.75
C SER A 208 9.48 -59.08 36.35
N THR A 209 10.04 -57.87 36.21
CA THR A 209 9.71 -56.70 37.06
C THR A 209 10.45 -55.44 36.54
N GLU A 210 9.71 -54.31 36.56
CA GLU A 210 10.09 -52.88 36.53
C GLU A 210 11.58 -52.45 36.58
N GLU A 211 12.00 -51.58 35.65
CA GLU A 211 12.37 -50.18 35.95
C GLU A 211 12.45 -49.30 34.68
N LYS A 212 11.95 -48.07 34.75
CA LYS A 212 11.75 -47.12 33.64
C LYS A 212 12.95 -46.15 33.52
N PRO A 213 13.59 -45.98 32.34
CA PRO A 213 14.69 -45.02 32.19
C PRO A 213 14.19 -43.59 31.89
N ALA A 214 14.86 -42.61 32.49
CA ALA A 214 14.60 -41.18 32.35
C ALA A 214 15.09 -40.62 31.00
N THR A 215 14.26 -39.79 30.38
CA THR A 215 14.56 -39.06 29.13
C THR A 215 15.29 -37.73 29.42
N PRO A 216 16.36 -37.36 28.67
CA PRO A 216 16.92 -36.02 28.74
C PRO A 216 16.23 -35.11 27.71
N LYS A 217 15.70 -33.96 28.16
CA LYS A 217 15.20 -32.87 27.30
C LYS A 217 16.37 -31.99 26.83
N PRO A 218 16.49 -31.64 25.53
CA PRO A 218 17.44 -30.62 25.11
C PRO A 218 16.86 -29.21 25.29
N ALA A 219 17.54 -28.39 26.11
CA ALA A 219 17.23 -26.98 26.31
C ALA A 219 18.12 -26.12 25.40
N PHE A 220 17.57 -25.63 24.28
CA PHE A 220 18.20 -24.60 23.46
C PHE A 220 17.66 -23.23 23.88
N LYS A 221 18.51 -22.40 24.51
CA LYS A 221 18.26 -20.97 24.77
C LYS A 221 19.14 -20.15 23.84
N PRO A 222 18.59 -19.26 22.98
CA PRO A 222 19.42 -18.33 22.23
C PRO A 222 19.88 -17.19 23.15
N ALA A 223 21.20 -17.05 23.29
CA ALA A 223 21.85 -15.96 23.98
C ALA A 223 22.16 -14.83 23.00
N PHE A 224 21.29 -13.82 22.92
CA PHE A 224 21.67 -12.49 22.41
C PHE A 224 20.73 -11.43 22.99
N LYS A 225 21.22 -10.62 23.93
CA LYS A 225 20.55 -9.38 24.36
C LYS A 225 21.30 -8.21 23.73
N PRO A 226 20.68 -7.40 22.85
CA PRO A 226 21.30 -6.16 22.41
C PRO A 226 21.28 -5.14 23.55
N SER A 227 22.46 -4.67 23.96
CA SER A 227 22.64 -3.59 24.94
C SER A 227 22.51 -2.24 24.23
N PHE A 228 21.41 -1.53 24.45
CA PHE A 228 21.24 -0.16 23.98
C PHE A 228 21.92 0.81 24.95
N LYS A 229 23.09 1.35 24.59
CA LYS A 229 23.66 2.52 25.27
C LYS A 229 23.27 3.78 24.49
N PRO A 230 22.52 4.73 25.08
CA PRO A 230 22.24 6.01 24.42
C PRO A 230 23.53 6.83 24.30
N LYS A 231 23.84 7.33 23.10
CA LYS A 231 24.89 8.33 22.91
C LYS A 231 24.42 9.69 23.45
N PRO A 232 25.29 10.46 24.14
CA PRO A 232 24.96 11.81 24.59
C PRO A 232 24.75 12.75 23.40
N LYS A 233 23.77 13.66 23.51
CA LYS A 233 23.50 14.72 22.54
C LYS A 233 24.73 15.65 22.45
N PRO A 234 25.22 16.02 21.26
CA PRO A 234 26.12 17.15 21.14
C PRO A 234 25.35 18.45 21.41
N ASP A 235 26.00 19.33 22.15
CA ASP A 235 25.48 20.54 22.73
C ASP A 235 24.90 21.52 21.70
N ALA A 236 23.90 22.27 22.15
CA ALA A 236 23.36 23.41 21.45
C ALA A 236 24.40 24.53 21.44
N GLU A 237 24.71 25.02 20.24
CA GLU A 237 25.29 26.33 19.98
C GLU A 237 24.45 27.00 18.88
#